data_AF-A0A7V4XRH0-F1
#
_entry.id   AF-A0A7V4XRH0-F1
#
_cell.length_a   1.000
_cell.length_b   1.000
_cell.length_c   1.000
_cell.angle_alpha   90.00
_cell.angle_beta   90.00
_cell.angle_gamma   90.00
#
_symmetry.space_group_name_H-M   'P 1'
#
loop_
_entity.id
_entity.type
_entity.pdbx_description
1 polymer ?
#
loop_
_entity_poly.entity_id
_entity_poly.type
_entity_poly.pdbx_seq_one_letter_code
_entity_poly.pdbx_strand_id
1 'polypeptide(L)'
;MNEKPSGPDPIPAPFPPDPIKFRTTSWPPPCEPRLPHEVNVQPGMHPAWVAGIEALSAYQHWVNACVLPIAFQWIEEHKPEVYAHVPEELKDDVGVVIAAAFRLVQELPMYQRGRTQRAAYEADPRNSDFDPATANPVWREITQKIRQGTQEAFEGEAPLLGGTVK
;
A
#
# COMPACT_ATOMS: atom_id res chain seq x y z
N MET A 1 -69.54 -1.99 -22.81
CA MET A 1 -68.17 -1.48 -23.05
C MET A 1 -67.44 -1.62 -21.71
N ASN A 2 -66.33 -2.35 -21.70
CA ASN A 2 -65.62 -2.76 -20.48
C ASN A 2 -64.88 -1.59 -19.82
N GLU A 3 -65.20 -1.29 -18.57
CA GLU A 3 -64.39 -0.40 -17.72
C GLU A 3 -63.20 -1.20 -17.16
N LYS A 4 -61.97 -0.80 -17.52
CA LYS A 4 -60.75 -1.28 -16.88
C LYS A 4 -60.47 -0.39 -15.64
N PRO A 5 -60.16 -0.96 -14.47
CA PRO A 5 -59.75 -0.17 -13.33
C PRO A 5 -58.31 0.35 -13.52
N SER A 6 -58.13 1.66 -13.35
CA SER A 6 -56.83 2.31 -13.25
C SER A 6 -56.19 1.92 -11.91
N GLY A 7 -55.17 1.06 -11.95
CA GLY A 7 -54.29 0.85 -10.80
C GLY A 7 -53.40 2.08 -10.54
N PRO A 8 -52.85 2.23 -9.32
CA PRO A 8 -51.94 3.32 -9.00
C PRO A 8 -50.61 3.16 -9.77
N ASP A 9 -50.09 4.28 -10.28
CA ASP A 9 -48.82 4.35 -10.98
C ASP A 9 -47.66 3.82 -10.09
N PRO A 10 -46.72 3.05 -10.65
CA PRO A 10 -45.56 2.58 -9.90
C PRO A 10 -44.68 3.75 -9.48
N ILE A 11 -44.46 3.87 -8.17
CA ILE A 11 -43.52 4.84 -7.58
C ILE A 11 -42.13 4.56 -8.18
N PRO A 12 -41.48 5.55 -8.82
CA PRO A 12 -40.13 5.36 -9.34
C PRO A 12 -39.18 5.06 -8.18
N ALA A 13 -38.37 4.01 -8.35
CA ALA A 13 -37.34 3.64 -7.39
C ALA A 13 -36.45 4.85 -7.08
N PRO A 14 -36.05 5.08 -5.81
CA PRO A 14 -35.16 6.17 -5.47
C PRO A 14 -33.87 6.01 -6.29
N PHE A 15 -33.50 7.08 -7.00
CA PHE A 15 -32.26 7.16 -7.75
C PHE A 15 -31.09 6.78 -6.83
N PRO A 16 -30.07 6.07 -7.35
CA PRO A 16 -28.86 5.84 -6.57
C PRO A 16 -28.31 7.20 -6.11
N PRO A 17 -27.80 7.31 -4.87
CA PRO A 17 -27.24 8.56 -4.38
C PRO A 17 -26.20 9.06 -5.38
N ASP A 18 -26.24 10.36 -5.67
CA ASP A 18 -25.27 11.03 -6.53
C ASP A 18 -23.85 10.56 -6.16
N PRO A 19 -22.96 10.31 -7.14
CA PRO A 19 -21.59 9.95 -6.83
C PRO A 19 -21.02 11.01 -5.91
N ILE A 20 -20.61 10.60 -4.71
CA ILE A 20 -19.95 11.45 -3.71
C ILE A 20 -18.83 12.16 -4.45
N LYS A 21 -19.02 13.45 -4.72
CA LYS A 21 -17.98 14.29 -5.29
C LYS A 21 -16.97 14.53 -4.17
N PHE A 22 -16.01 13.64 -4.04
CA PHE A 22 -14.82 13.89 -3.25
C PHE A 22 -14.20 15.19 -3.78
N ARG A 23 -14.28 16.26 -2.98
CA ARG A 23 -13.43 17.42 -3.16
C ARG A 23 -12.03 16.96 -2.79
N THR A 24 -11.28 16.44 -3.75
CA THR A 24 -9.84 16.22 -3.64
C THR A 24 -9.12 17.56 -3.66
N THR A 25 -9.30 18.37 -2.62
CA THR A 25 -8.45 19.54 -2.35
C THR A 25 -7.32 19.13 -1.42
N SER A 26 -6.53 18.17 -1.86
CA SER A 26 -5.09 18.07 -1.60
C SER A 26 -4.62 16.81 -2.29
N TRP A 27 -4.24 16.93 -3.57
CA TRP A 27 -3.26 15.97 -4.05
C TRP A 27 -2.04 16.13 -3.15
N PRO A 28 -1.52 15.05 -2.52
CA PRO A 28 -0.22 15.16 -1.87
C PRO A 28 0.75 15.72 -2.94
N PRO A 29 1.57 16.73 -2.59
CA PRO A 29 2.50 17.31 -3.54
C PRO A 29 3.27 16.17 -4.22
N PRO A 30 3.49 16.23 -5.54
CA PRO A 30 4.23 15.20 -6.25
C PRO A 30 5.52 14.95 -5.47
N CYS A 31 5.79 13.68 -5.15
CA CYS A 31 7.05 13.29 -4.55
C CYS A 31 8.14 13.67 -5.54
N GLU A 32 8.70 14.88 -5.40
CA GLU A 32 9.93 15.20 -6.10
C GLU A 32 10.93 14.14 -5.67
N PRO A 33 11.66 13.52 -6.61
CA PRO A 33 12.77 12.65 -6.27
C PRO A 33 13.80 13.53 -5.59
N ARG A 34 13.66 13.70 -4.27
CA ARG A 34 14.75 14.20 -3.46
C ARG A 34 15.82 13.13 -3.62
N LEU A 35 16.95 13.55 -4.17
CA LEU A 35 18.18 12.78 -4.18
C LEU A 35 18.27 12.02 -2.84
N PRO A 36 18.59 10.71 -2.86
CA PRO A 36 18.70 9.93 -1.63
C PRO A 36 19.45 10.79 -0.63
N HIS A 37 18.85 11.04 0.54
CA HIS A 37 19.50 11.78 1.62
C HIS A 37 20.94 11.34 1.62
N GLU A 38 21.87 12.25 1.29
CA GLU A 38 23.26 11.93 1.01
C GLU A 38 23.71 10.94 2.09
N VAL A 39 23.70 9.66 1.74
CA VAL A 39 24.09 8.64 2.69
C VAL A 39 25.53 9.02 2.93
N ASN A 40 25.88 9.35 4.16
CA ASN A 40 27.24 9.73 4.49
C ASN A 40 28.10 8.46 4.38
N VAL A 41 28.43 8.10 3.14
CA VAL A 41 29.21 6.94 2.78
C VAL A 41 30.63 7.29 3.14
N GLN A 42 31.07 6.77 4.28
CA GLN A 42 32.45 6.96 4.69
C GLN A 42 33.38 6.19 3.75
N PRO A 43 34.57 6.73 3.45
CA PRO A 43 35.58 6.01 2.70
C PRO A 43 35.89 4.66 3.37
N GLY A 44 35.81 3.56 2.62
CA GLY A 44 36.08 2.21 3.10
C GLY A 44 34.85 1.39 3.51
N MET A 45 33.63 1.91 3.35
CA MET A 45 32.42 1.11 3.54
C MET A 45 32.27 0.04 2.43
N HIS A 46 31.85 -1.16 2.83
CA HIS A 46 31.59 -2.25 1.89
C HIS A 46 30.40 -1.88 0.97
N PRO A 47 30.48 -2.12 -0.36
CA PRO A 47 29.41 -1.74 -1.30
C PRO A 47 28.02 -2.26 -0.94
N ALA A 48 27.93 -3.49 -0.41
CA ALA A 48 26.65 -4.06 0.04
C ALA A 48 26.02 -3.29 1.23
N TRP A 49 26.85 -2.71 2.10
CA TRP A 49 26.36 -1.89 3.21
C TRP A 49 25.78 -0.57 2.69
N VAL A 50 26.48 0.08 1.75
CA VAL A 50 26.02 1.31 1.10
C VAL A 50 24.68 1.09 0.41
N ALA A 51 24.57 0.04 -0.41
CA ALA A 51 23.33 -0.33 -1.08
C ALA A 51 22.18 -0.61 -0.09
N GLY A 52 22.49 -1.24 1.06
CA GLY A 52 21.51 -1.48 2.12
C GLY A 52 20.97 -0.18 2.74
N ILE A 53 21.84 0.79 3.03
CA ILE A 53 21.42 2.09 3.58
C ILE A 53 20.63 2.90 2.56
N GLU A 54 21.04 2.89 1.30
CA GLU A 54 20.30 3.55 0.21
C GLU A 54 18.90 2.96 0.05
N ALA A 55 18.78 1.63 0.07
CA ALA A 55 17.48 0.94 0.00
C ALA A 55 16.56 1.31 1.19
N LEU A 56 17.11 1.38 2.41
CA LEU A 56 16.35 1.82 3.59
C LEU A 56 15.90 3.28 3.47
N SER A 57 16.78 4.17 3.00
CA SER A 57 16.45 5.57 2.76
C SER A 57 15.34 5.72 1.71
N ALA A 58 15.43 4.98 0.60
CA ALA A 58 14.41 4.96 -0.44
C ALA A 58 13.07 4.46 0.08
N TYR A 59 13.08 3.39 0.89
CA TYR A 59 11.87 2.88 1.54
C TYR A 59 11.24 3.90 2.48
N GLN A 60 12.04 4.52 3.36
CA GLN A 60 11.57 5.56 4.27
C GLN A 60 10.97 6.74 3.50
N HIS A 61 11.61 7.17 2.42
CA HIS A 61 11.09 8.22 1.56
C HIS A 61 9.74 7.84 0.95
N TRP A 62 9.63 6.65 0.38
CA TRP A 62 8.38 6.16 -0.20
C TRP A 62 7.24 6.08 0.84
N VAL A 63 7.53 5.58 2.05
CA VAL A 63 6.56 5.56 3.15
C VAL A 63 6.10 6.99 3.47
N ASN A 64 7.04 7.92 3.65
CA ASN A 64 6.73 9.29 4.03
C ASN A 64 5.97 10.05 2.94
N ALA A 65 6.31 9.82 1.68
CA ALA A 65 5.83 10.62 0.57
C ALA A 65 4.55 10.03 -0.07
N CYS A 66 4.33 8.72 0.03
CA CYS A 66 3.17 8.06 -0.54
C CYS A 66 2.23 7.48 0.51
N VAL A 67 2.74 6.71 1.48
CA VAL A 67 1.90 5.95 2.42
C VAL A 67 1.31 6.84 3.50
N LEU A 68 2.12 7.67 4.15
CA LEU A 68 1.66 8.55 5.23
C LEU A 68 0.57 9.54 4.79
N PRO A 69 0.66 10.22 3.63
CA PRO A 69 -0.40 11.12 3.20
C PRO A 69 -1.74 10.41 2.99
N ILE A 70 -1.73 9.20 2.42
CA ILE A 70 -2.95 8.39 2.26
C ILE A 70 -3.52 8.04 3.63
N ALA A 71 -2.68 7.61 4.56
CA ALA A 71 -3.10 7.27 5.92
C ALA A 71 -3.70 8.49 6.65
N PHE A 72 -3.04 9.65 6.59
CA PHE A 72 -3.54 10.88 7.22
C PHE A 72 -4.81 11.39 6.57
N GLN A 73 -4.93 11.29 5.24
CA GLN A 73 -6.17 11.63 4.55
C GLN A 73 -7.33 10.74 5.03
N TRP A 74 -7.09 9.44 5.14
CA TRP A 74 -8.09 8.52 5.67
C TRP A 74 -8.46 8.83 7.13
N ILE A 75 -7.47 9.15 7.97
CA ILE A 75 -7.69 9.54 9.37
C ILE A 75 -8.54 10.81 9.46
N GLU A 76 -8.28 11.81 8.62
CA GLU A 76 -9.05 13.06 8.63
C GLU A 76 -10.51 12.82 8.17
N GLU A 77 -10.73 11.91 7.21
CA GLU A 77 -12.07 11.50 6.77
C GLU A 77 -12.86 10.73 7.84
N HIS A 78 -12.18 10.01 8.73
CA HIS A 78 -12.76 9.17 9.79
C HIS A 78 -12.41 9.70 11.19
N LYS A 79 -12.19 11.01 11.30
CA LYS A 79 -11.69 11.66 12.53
C LYS A 79 -12.57 11.38 13.75
N PRO A 80 -13.92 11.45 13.68
CA PRO A 80 -14.76 11.16 14.85
C PRO A 80 -14.55 9.73 15.36
N GLU A 81 -14.49 8.74 14.47
CA GLU A 81 -14.30 7.33 14.82
C GLU A 81 -12.90 7.07 15.38
N VAL A 82 -11.87 7.63 14.73
CA VAL A 82 -10.47 7.46 15.14
C VAL A 82 -10.24 8.05 16.53
N TYR A 83 -10.73 9.26 16.78
CA TYR A 83 -10.48 9.99 18.02
C TYR A 83 -11.46 9.63 19.16
N ALA A 84 -12.52 8.87 18.90
CA ALA A 84 -13.49 8.44 19.92
C ALA A 84 -12.86 7.65 21.07
N HIS A 85 -11.73 6.98 20.82
CA HIS A 85 -11.07 6.09 21.78
C HIS A 85 -9.65 6.55 22.16
N VAL A 86 -9.26 7.74 21.73
CA VAL A 86 -7.95 8.33 22.05
C VAL A 86 -8.11 9.24 23.27
N PRO A 87 -7.39 8.98 24.38
CA PRO A 87 -7.37 9.88 25.55
C PRO A 87 -6.96 11.29 25.13
N GLU A 88 -7.57 12.31 25.76
CA GLU A 88 -7.36 13.71 25.36
C GLU A 88 -5.88 14.11 25.37
N GLU A 89 -5.15 13.64 26.39
CA GLU A 89 -3.72 13.89 26.57
C GLU A 89 -2.80 13.22 25.53
N LEU A 90 -3.35 12.30 24.72
CA LEU A 90 -2.62 11.57 23.67
C LEU A 90 -3.08 11.90 22.25
N LYS A 91 -4.01 12.85 22.09
CA LYS A 91 -4.56 13.19 20.75
C LYS A 91 -3.54 13.82 19.81
N ASP A 92 -2.50 14.44 20.35
CA ASP A 92 -1.40 15.02 19.58
C ASP A 92 -0.27 14.00 19.28
N ASP A 93 -0.31 12.82 19.88
CA ASP A 93 0.64 11.74 19.58
C ASP A 93 0.23 11.03 18.28
N VAL A 94 0.97 11.34 17.22
CA VAL A 94 0.77 10.76 15.88
C VAL A 94 0.82 9.23 15.91
N GLY A 95 1.68 8.63 16.73
CA GLY A 95 1.78 7.18 16.86
C GLY A 95 0.51 6.58 17.46
N VAL A 96 -0.05 7.24 18.48
CA VAL A 96 -1.32 6.82 19.11
C VAL A 96 -2.48 6.95 18.14
N VAL A 97 -2.57 8.06 17.41
CA VAL A 97 -3.65 8.29 16.43
C VAL A 97 -3.58 7.27 15.29
N ILE A 98 -2.39 7.00 14.74
CA ILE A 98 -2.19 5.98 13.70
C ILE A 98 -2.57 4.59 14.24
N ALA A 99 -2.19 4.26 15.47
CA ALA A 99 -2.53 2.97 16.08
C ALA A 99 -4.05 2.82 16.27
N ALA A 100 -4.74 3.87 16.70
CA ALA A 100 -6.20 3.89 16.82
C ALA A 100 -6.88 3.72 15.45
N ALA A 101 -6.44 4.46 14.45
CA ALA A 101 -6.94 4.33 13.08
C ALA A 101 -6.72 2.92 12.51
N PHE A 102 -5.55 2.34 12.76
CA PHE A 102 -5.25 0.99 12.28
C PHE A 102 -6.17 -0.06 12.90
N ARG A 103 -6.60 0.09 14.17
CA ARG A 103 -7.59 -0.82 14.77
C ARG A 103 -8.91 -0.81 14.02
N LEU A 104 -9.40 0.37 13.62
CA LEU A 104 -10.62 0.47 12.80
C LEU A 104 -10.42 -0.22 11.44
N VAL A 105 -9.26 -0.02 10.81
CA VAL A 105 -8.92 -0.71 9.55
C VAL A 105 -8.91 -2.23 9.72
N GLN A 106 -8.46 -2.75 10.86
CA GLN A 106 -8.46 -4.18 11.15
C GLN A 106 -9.86 -4.78 11.19
N GLU A 107 -10.88 -4.01 11.55
CA GLU A 107 -12.28 -4.45 11.59
C GLU A 107 -12.91 -4.54 10.19
N LEU A 108 -12.29 -3.91 9.18
CA LEU A 108 -12.82 -3.92 7.81
C LEU A 108 -12.79 -5.32 7.19
N PRO A 109 -13.86 -5.75 6.48
CA PRO A 109 -13.91 -7.06 5.83
C PRO A 109 -12.75 -7.31 4.85
N MET A 110 -12.28 -6.25 4.17
CA MET A 110 -11.14 -6.34 3.24
C MET A 110 -9.83 -6.65 3.94
N TYR A 111 -9.60 -6.07 5.12
CA TYR A 111 -8.42 -6.37 5.93
C TYR A 111 -8.44 -7.82 6.41
N GLN A 112 -9.59 -8.27 6.93
CA GLN A 112 -9.77 -9.65 7.37
C GLN A 112 -9.58 -10.65 6.24
N ARG A 113 -10.12 -10.38 5.05
CA ARG A 113 -9.89 -11.19 3.85
C ARG A 113 -8.40 -11.28 3.51
N GLY A 114 -7.69 -10.15 3.53
CA GLY A 114 -6.25 -10.10 3.27
C GLY A 114 -5.45 -10.92 4.30
N ARG A 115 -5.83 -10.87 5.59
CA ARG A 115 -5.22 -11.68 6.66
C ARG A 115 -5.39 -13.18 6.40
N THR A 116 -6.60 -13.62 6.01
CA THR A 116 -6.87 -15.03 5.69
C THR A 116 -6.08 -15.49 4.47
N GLN A 117 -6.02 -14.67 3.41
CA GLN A 117 -5.23 -14.98 2.21
C GLN A 117 -3.74 -15.09 2.52
N ARG A 118 -3.21 -14.18 3.34
CA ARG A 118 -1.82 -14.25 3.81
C ARG A 118 -1.54 -15.54 4.60
N ALA A 119 -2.41 -15.88 5.56
CA ALA A 119 -2.24 -17.09 6.36
C ALA A 119 -2.27 -18.36 5.48
N ALA A 120 -3.16 -18.41 4.47
CA ALA A 120 -3.20 -19.50 3.51
C ALA A 120 -1.91 -19.60 2.69
N TYR A 121 -1.38 -18.47 2.20
CA TYR A 121 -0.11 -18.42 1.48
C TYR A 121 1.09 -18.85 2.34
N GLU A 122 1.14 -18.42 3.61
CA GLU A 122 2.21 -18.82 4.54
C GLU A 122 2.14 -20.31 4.92
N ALA A 123 0.95 -20.88 5.01
CA ALA A 123 0.75 -22.30 5.34
C ALA A 123 1.12 -23.23 4.17
N ASP A 124 0.82 -22.83 2.93
CA ASP A 124 1.22 -23.58 1.74
C ASP A 124 1.53 -22.62 0.58
N PRO A 125 2.81 -22.19 0.43
CA PRO A 125 3.23 -21.28 -0.63
C PRO A 125 3.05 -21.83 -2.04
N ARG A 126 2.83 -23.15 -2.18
CA ARG A 126 2.70 -23.84 -3.48
C ARG A 126 1.24 -24.14 -3.85
N ASN A 127 0.31 -23.91 -2.91
CA ASN A 127 -1.11 -24.23 -3.03
C ASN A 127 -1.98 -22.97 -2.87
N SER A 128 -1.38 -21.80 -3.01
CA SER A 128 -2.16 -20.59 -3.20
C SER A 128 -2.58 -20.50 -4.67
N ASP A 129 -3.89 -20.47 -4.93
CA ASP A 129 -4.45 -19.97 -6.22
C ASP A 129 -4.00 -18.52 -6.53
N PHE A 130 -3.33 -17.87 -5.57
CA PHE A 130 -2.63 -16.62 -5.75
C PHE A 130 -1.39 -16.81 -6.62
N ASP A 131 -1.51 -16.44 -7.89
CA ASP A 131 -0.36 -16.22 -8.75
C ASP A 131 0.19 -14.81 -8.50
N PRO A 132 1.33 -14.64 -7.80
CA PRO A 132 1.94 -13.34 -7.57
C PRO A 132 2.29 -12.60 -8.86
N ALA A 133 2.43 -13.30 -10.00
CA ALA A 133 2.63 -12.67 -11.30
C ALA A 133 1.35 -11.98 -11.83
N THR A 134 0.17 -12.31 -11.32
CA THR A 134 -1.12 -11.71 -11.75
C THR A 134 -1.66 -10.65 -10.80
N ALA A 135 -1.18 -10.60 -9.55
CA ALA A 135 -1.71 -9.74 -8.50
C ALA A 135 -1.66 -8.24 -8.82
N ASN A 136 -0.64 -7.80 -9.56
CA ASN A 136 -0.56 -6.44 -10.07
C ASN A 136 0.26 -6.42 -11.39
N PRO A 137 -0.37 -6.11 -12.54
CA PRO A 137 0.28 -6.15 -13.85
C PRO A 137 1.46 -5.17 -13.97
N VAL A 138 1.39 -4.00 -13.33
CA VAL A 138 2.47 -3.01 -13.35
C VAL A 138 3.65 -3.50 -12.52
N TRP A 139 3.39 -4.05 -11.33
CA TRP A 139 4.45 -4.64 -10.52
C TRP A 139 5.09 -5.84 -11.19
N ARG A 140 4.32 -6.70 -11.86
CA ARG A 140 4.86 -7.82 -12.65
C ARG A 140 5.93 -7.37 -13.63
N GLU A 141 5.66 -6.35 -14.44
CA GLU A 141 6.63 -5.85 -15.43
C GLU A 141 7.90 -5.30 -14.76
N ILE A 142 7.73 -4.55 -13.66
CA ILE A 142 8.86 -4.00 -12.90
C ILE A 142 9.69 -5.12 -12.29
N THR A 143 9.06 -6.06 -11.58
CA THR A 143 9.74 -7.18 -10.92
C THR A 143 10.42 -8.10 -11.95
N GLN A 144 9.81 -8.30 -13.11
CA GLN A 144 10.39 -9.08 -14.20
C GLN A 144 11.65 -8.40 -14.76
N LYS A 145 11.60 -7.09 -15.03
CA LYS A 145 12.77 -6.31 -15.48
C LYS A 145 13.90 -6.32 -14.45
N ILE A 146 13.58 -6.13 -13.17
CA ILE A 146 14.57 -6.19 -12.08
C ILE A 146 15.19 -7.58 -11.99
N ARG A 147 14.37 -8.64 -11.99
CA ARG A 147 14.86 -10.01 -11.88
C ARG A 147 15.76 -10.38 -13.07
N GLN A 148 15.37 -9.97 -14.27
CA GLN A 148 16.17 -10.17 -15.47
C GLN A 148 17.51 -9.40 -15.41
N GLY A 149 17.49 -8.10 -15.08
CA GLY A 149 18.72 -7.32 -14.95
C GLY A 149 19.63 -7.82 -13.82
N THR A 150 19.05 -8.32 -12.72
CA THR A 150 19.80 -8.96 -11.62
C THR A 150 20.46 -10.25 -12.10
N GLN A 151 19.73 -11.08 -12.84
CA GLN A 151 20.27 -12.32 -13.37
C GLN A 151 21.37 -12.08 -14.40
N GLU A 152 21.20 -11.12 -15.31
CA GLU A 152 22.23 -10.69 -16.26
C GLU A 152 23.49 -10.18 -15.54
N ALA A 153 23.33 -9.43 -14.43
CA ALA A 153 24.46 -8.99 -13.62
C ALA A 153 25.18 -10.16 -12.93
N PHE A 154 24.44 -11.12 -12.35
CA PHE A 154 25.03 -12.32 -11.73
C PHE A 154 25.70 -13.25 -12.76
N GLU A 155 25.14 -13.38 -13.96
CA GLU A 155 25.73 -14.17 -15.05
C GLU A 155 26.97 -13.48 -15.63
N GLY A 156 26.96 -12.15 -15.76
CA GLY A 156 28.13 -11.37 -16.16
C GLY A 156 29.28 -11.42 -15.15
N GLU A 157 28.95 -11.48 -13.86
CA GLU A 157 29.91 -11.57 -12.76
C GLU A 157 30.22 -13.03 -12.35
N ALA A 158 29.57 -14.03 -12.97
CA ALA A 158 29.82 -15.45 -12.72
C ALA A 158 31.29 -15.88 -12.82
N PRO A 159 32.13 -15.31 -13.73
CA PRO A 159 33.56 -15.60 -13.76
C PRO A 159 34.31 -15.10 -12.52
N LEU A 160 33.83 -14.03 -11.88
CA LEU A 160 34.41 -13.41 -10.69
C LEU A 160 33.90 -14.06 -9.39
N LEU A 161 32.70 -14.66 -9.42
CA LEU A 161 32.10 -15.41 -8.32
C LEU A 161 32.59 -16.88 -8.23
N GLY A 162 33.62 -17.23 -9.01
CA GLY A 162 34.17 -18.58 -9.12
C GLY A 162 34.55 -19.21 -7.78
N GLY A 163 33.65 -20.03 -7.24
CA GLY A 163 33.93 -21.00 -6.16
C GLY A 163 33.44 -20.63 -4.76
N THR A 164 32.78 -19.49 -4.53
CA THR A 164 32.30 -19.09 -3.19
C THR A 164 30.92 -19.63 -2.83
N VAL A 165 30.19 -20.22 -3.77
CA VAL A 165 28.92 -20.92 -3.50
C VAL A 165 29.12 -22.42 -3.76
N LYS A 166 29.38 -23.16 -2.68
CA LYS A 166 29.14 -24.60 -2.57
C LYS A 166 28.05 -24.83 -1.54
#